data_AF-A0A0E3NGY8-F1
#
_entry.id   AF-A0A0E3NGY8-F1
#
_cell.length_a   1.000
_cell.length_b   1.000
_cell.length_c   1.000
_cell.angle_alpha   90.00
_cell.angle_beta   90.00
_cell.angle_gamma   90.00
#
_symmetry.space_group_name_H-M   'P 1'
#
loop_
_entity.id
_entity.type
_entity.pdbx_description
1 polymer ?
#
loop_
_entity_poly.entity_id
_entity_poly.type
_entity_poly.pdbx_seq_one_letter_code
_entity_poly.pdbx_strand_id
1 'polypeptide(L)'
;MPCIADSSKFRVIANVAPPLGGTLKILEPLFPRGRYSDRINALIMQKGEIITTIYGTGKVTMTMIKNEGEAGEALKNLRNTINEAIAKGIAPAPREKVRVEPMEIYKYLPQTNCGKCSEQSCYTFAIKLMSGEVSLDKCTPLKEPGYSTNQEHLQVLTAYI
;
A
#
# COMPACT_ATOMS: atom_id res chain seq x y z
N MET A 1 -4.19 9.32 23.04
CA MET A 1 -4.85 10.17 22.02
C MET A 1 -6.19 9.53 21.66
N PRO A 2 -7.30 10.28 21.62
CA PRO A 2 -8.57 9.77 21.13
C PRO A 2 -8.48 9.54 19.62
N CYS A 3 -9.10 8.47 19.13
CA CYS A 3 -9.22 8.19 17.70
C CYS A 3 -10.20 9.20 17.10
N ILE A 4 -9.69 10.22 16.40
CA ILE A 4 -10.52 11.14 15.62
C ILE A 4 -10.76 10.46 14.27
N ALA A 5 -11.99 9.98 14.06
CA ALA A 5 -12.39 9.44 12.77
C ALA A 5 -12.46 10.60 11.76
N ASP A 6 -11.69 10.52 10.69
CA ASP A 6 -11.79 11.44 9.56
C ASP A 6 -13.13 11.19 8.86
N SER A 7 -14.04 12.16 8.93
CA SER A 7 -15.39 12.07 8.38
C SER A 7 -15.42 11.98 6.85
N SER A 8 -14.31 12.26 6.17
CA SER A 8 -14.15 12.12 4.72
C SER A 8 -13.77 10.71 4.28
N LYS A 9 -13.47 9.81 5.23
CA LYS A 9 -12.99 8.45 4.96
C LYS A 9 -14.03 7.41 5.31
N PHE A 10 -14.17 6.41 4.45
CA PHE A 10 -15.13 5.34 4.57
C PHE A 10 -14.47 4.08 5.14
N ARG A 11 -15.26 3.32 5.89
CA ARG A 11 -14.96 1.94 6.23
C ARG A 11 -15.73 1.02 5.29
N VAL A 12 -15.02 0.13 4.63
CA VAL A 12 -15.60 -0.85 3.71
C VAL A 12 -15.58 -2.22 4.36
N ILE A 13 -16.65 -2.99 4.18
CA ILE A 13 -16.75 -4.38 4.61
C ILE A 13 -17.12 -5.20 3.39
N ALA A 14 -16.36 -6.26 3.13
CA ALA A 14 -16.61 -7.20 2.05
C ALA A 14 -16.42 -8.64 2.56
N ASN A 15 -16.81 -9.61 1.75
CA ASN A 15 -16.58 -11.04 2.03
C ASN A 15 -15.93 -11.70 0.82
N VAL A 16 -14.94 -12.53 1.09
CA VAL A 16 -14.28 -13.41 0.14
C VAL A 16 -14.83 -14.82 0.32
N ALA A 17 -15.14 -15.48 -0.81
CA ALA A 17 -15.58 -16.86 -0.85
C ALA A 17 -14.73 -17.64 -1.88
N PRO A 18 -14.28 -18.87 -1.55
CA PRO A 18 -14.41 -19.52 -0.24
C PRO A 18 -13.56 -18.83 0.86
N PRO A 19 -13.86 -19.05 2.15
CA PRO A 19 -13.01 -18.58 3.24
C PRO A 19 -11.58 -19.11 3.10
N LEU A 20 -10.60 -18.25 3.39
CA LEU A 20 -9.18 -18.57 3.17
C LEU A 20 -8.53 -19.30 4.35
N GLY A 21 -9.12 -19.21 5.55
CA GLY A 21 -8.64 -19.91 6.75
C GLY A 21 -7.14 -19.72 7.02
N GLY A 22 -6.46 -20.81 7.36
CA GLY A 22 -5.01 -20.84 7.62
C GLY A 22 -4.12 -20.52 6.41
N THR A 23 -4.67 -20.54 5.19
CA THR A 23 -3.94 -20.18 3.95
C THR A 23 -3.48 -18.73 3.98
N LEU A 24 -4.16 -17.87 4.74
CA LEU A 24 -3.77 -16.46 4.91
C LEU A 24 -2.34 -16.28 5.41
N LYS A 25 -1.85 -17.18 6.26
CA LYS A 25 -0.47 -17.14 6.76
C LYS A 25 0.54 -17.35 5.64
N ILE A 26 0.24 -18.27 4.72
CA ILE A 26 1.08 -18.59 3.55
C ILE A 26 1.08 -17.42 2.56
N LEU A 27 -0.01 -16.66 2.49
CA LEU A 27 -0.14 -15.52 1.58
C LEU A 27 0.52 -14.23 2.11
N GLU A 28 0.91 -14.16 3.40
CA GLU A 28 1.56 -12.98 3.99
C GLU A 28 2.69 -12.40 3.12
N PRO A 29 3.65 -13.19 2.59
CA PRO A 29 4.80 -12.65 1.85
C PRO A 29 4.43 -11.95 0.55
N LEU A 30 3.20 -12.11 0.03
CA LEU A 30 2.73 -11.41 -1.16
C LEU A 30 2.50 -9.91 -0.92
N PHE A 31 2.36 -9.52 0.35
CA PHE A 31 1.98 -8.16 0.72
C PHE A 31 3.18 -7.50 1.43
N PRO A 32 3.86 -6.53 0.79
CA PRO A 32 5.08 -5.92 1.33
C PRO A 32 4.96 -5.38 2.76
N ARG A 33 3.81 -4.77 3.07
CA ARG A 33 3.45 -4.29 4.41
C ARG A 33 2.38 -5.16 5.06
N GLY A 34 2.44 -6.46 4.77
CA GLY A 34 1.62 -7.49 5.37
C GLY A 34 2.16 -7.97 6.72
N ARG A 35 1.24 -8.29 7.62
CA ARG A 35 1.52 -9.03 8.85
C ARG A 35 0.36 -9.95 9.16
N TYR A 36 0.66 -11.23 9.31
CA TYR A 36 -0.30 -12.19 9.81
C TYR A 36 -0.34 -12.19 11.34
N SER A 37 -1.54 -12.36 11.91
CA SER A 37 -1.76 -12.49 13.35
C SER A 37 -2.49 -13.79 13.66
N ASP A 38 -1.78 -14.73 14.29
CA ASP A 38 -2.38 -15.99 14.77
C ASP A 38 -3.48 -15.72 15.80
N ARG A 39 -3.37 -14.66 16.62
CA ARG A 39 -4.33 -14.32 17.70
C ARG A 39 -5.74 -14.07 17.19
N ILE A 40 -5.87 -13.38 16.07
CA ILE A 40 -7.17 -13.01 15.49
C ILE A 40 -7.44 -13.69 14.15
N ASN A 41 -6.58 -14.65 13.76
CA ASN A 41 -6.64 -15.38 12.50
C ASN A 41 -6.85 -14.43 11.31
N ALA A 42 -5.98 -13.42 11.18
CA ALA A 42 -6.15 -12.39 10.17
C ALA A 42 -4.82 -11.91 9.57
N LEU A 43 -4.86 -11.62 8.28
CA LEU A 43 -3.80 -10.92 7.56
C LEU A 43 -4.14 -9.44 7.50
N ILE A 44 -3.27 -8.61 8.06
CA ILE A 44 -3.38 -7.15 8.05
C ILE A 44 -2.35 -6.63 7.05
N MET A 45 -2.76 -5.75 6.15
CA MET A 45 -1.87 -5.13 5.18
C MET A 45 -2.17 -3.64 5.04
N GLN A 46 -1.13 -2.89 4.74
CA GLN A 46 -1.21 -1.46 4.46
C GLN A 46 -0.74 -1.20 3.02
N LYS A 47 -1.47 -0.35 2.29
CA LYS A 47 -1.03 0.20 1.01
C LYS A 47 -1.34 1.69 1.02
N GLY A 48 -0.31 2.53 1.15
CA GLY A 48 -0.50 3.94 1.47
C GLY A 48 -1.30 4.15 2.76
N GLU A 49 -2.37 4.93 2.70
CA GLU A 49 -3.25 5.18 3.87
C GLU A 49 -4.22 4.01 4.16
N ILE A 50 -4.46 3.14 3.18
CA ILE A 50 -5.51 2.12 3.26
C ILE A 50 -4.99 0.95 4.10
N ILE A 51 -5.69 0.65 5.19
CA ILE A 51 -5.45 -0.55 6.00
C ILE A 51 -6.52 -1.57 5.64
N THR A 52 -6.10 -2.76 5.21
CA THR A 52 -6.98 -3.88 4.88
C THR A 52 -6.71 -5.05 5.83
N THR A 53 -7.76 -5.57 6.43
CA THR A 53 -7.72 -6.75 7.30
C THR A 53 -8.58 -7.84 6.69
N ILE A 54 -7.97 -9.01 6.45
CA ILE A 54 -8.63 -10.19 5.92
C ILE A 54 -8.66 -11.23 7.03
N TYR A 55 -9.85 -11.60 7.47
CA TYR A 55 -10.05 -12.63 8.48
C TYR A 55 -10.13 -14.00 7.81
N GLY A 56 -9.65 -15.04 8.48
CA GLY A 56 -9.72 -16.42 7.98
C GLY A 56 -11.14 -16.90 7.67
N THR A 57 -12.15 -16.24 8.26
CA THR A 57 -13.58 -16.46 7.98
C THR A 57 -14.03 -15.96 6.59
N GLY A 58 -13.16 -15.27 5.85
CA GLY A 58 -13.48 -14.64 4.57
C GLY A 58 -13.90 -13.18 4.68
N LYS A 59 -14.17 -12.67 5.90
CA LYS A 59 -14.50 -11.24 6.08
C LYS A 59 -13.29 -10.37 5.75
N VAL A 60 -13.53 -9.29 5.01
CA VAL A 60 -12.53 -8.26 4.69
C VAL A 60 -13.03 -6.92 5.22
N THR A 61 -12.16 -6.17 5.89
CA THR A 61 -12.44 -4.79 6.29
C THR A 61 -11.34 -3.87 5.79
N MET A 62 -11.72 -2.76 5.18
CA MET A 62 -10.80 -1.71 4.73
C MET A 62 -11.14 -0.40 5.42
N THR A 63 -10.12 0.35 5.84
CA THR A 63 -10.26 1.69 6.44
C THR A 63 -9.48 2.72 5.64
N MET A 64 -9.79 4.01 5.84
CA MET A 64 -9.16 5.14 5.15
C MET A 64 -9.43 5.20 3.64
N ILE A 65 -10.55 4.60 3.20
CA ILE A 65 -11.01 4.63 1.80
C ILE A 65 -11.63 5.99 1.50
N LYS A 66 -11.32 6.59 0.35
CA LYS A 66 -11.80 7.90 -0.09
C LYS A 66 -13.14 7.82 -0.80
N ASN A 67 -13.41 6.75 -1.54
CA ASN A 67 -14.64 6.56 -2.31
C ASN A 67 -14.85 5.09 -2.71
N GLU A 68 -16.02 4.80 -3.27
CA GLU A 68 -16.39 3.45 -3.73
C GLU A 68 -15.49 2.92 -4.85
N GLY A 69 -15.02 3.79 -5.77
CA GLY A 69 -14.12 3.38 -6.85
C GLY A 69 -12.79 2.84 -6.33
N GLU A 70 -12.18 3.52 -5.36
CA GLU A 70 -10.95 3.08 -4.69
C GLU A 70 -11.17 1.76 -3.94
N ALA A 71 -12.33 1.58 -3.30
CA ALA A 71 -12.70 0.32 -2.66
C ALA A 71 -12.78 -0.83 -3.68
N GLY A 72 -13.46 -0.60 -4.81
CA GLY A 72 -13.63 -1.59 -5.87
C GLY A 72 -12.31 -2.00 -6.50
N GLU A 73 -11.43 -1.03 -6.77
CA GLU A 73 -10.09 -1.30 -7.31
C GLU A 73 -9.24 -2.10 -6.31
N ALA A 74 -9.24 -1.72 -5.04
CA ALA A 74 -8.47 -2.40 -4.01
C ALA A 74 -8.96 -3.84 -3.78
N LEU A 75 -10.28 -4.07 -3.75
CA LEU A 75 -10.86 -5.42 -3.65
C LEU A 75 -10.54 -6.27 -4.88
N LYS A 76 -10.59 -5.68 -6.09
CA LYS A 76 -10.24 -6.38 -7.34
C LYS A 76 -8.76 -6.79 -7.34
N ASN A 77 -7.88 -5.88 -6.97
CA ASN A 77 -6.45 -6.15 -6.84
C ASN A 77 -6.18 -7.26 -5.81
N LEU A 78 -6.84 -7.20 -4.65
CA LEU A 78 -6.73 -8.23 -3.63
C LEU A 78 -7.15 -9.61 -4.14
N ARG A 79 -8.32 -9.68 -4.80
CA ARG A 79 -8.84 -10.92 -5.40
C ARG A 79 -7.85 -11.50 -6.41
N ASN A 80 -7.32 -10.67 -7.31
CA ASN A 80 -6.40 -11.13 -8.35
C ASN A 80 -5.11 -11.68 -7.74
N THR A 81 -4.48 -10.96 -6.81
CA THR A 81 -3.25 -11.40 -6.13
C THR A 81 -3.44 -12.75 -5.43
N ILE A 82 -4.53 -12.91 -4.69
CA ILE A 82 -4.83 -14.16 -3.97
C ILE A 82 -5.09 -15.31 -4.95
N ASN A 83 -5.93 -15.08 -5.97
CA ASN A 83 -6.28 -16.12 -6.93
C ASN A 83 -5.08 -16.57 -7.76
N GLU A 84 -4.21 -15.64 -8.18
CA GLU A 84 -2.98 -15.97 -8.89
C GLU A 84 -2.03 -16.80 -8.03
N ALA A 85 -1.89 -16.47 -6.74
CA ALA A 85 -1.06 -17.26 -5.83
C ALA A 85 -1.61 -18.67 -5.61
N ILE A 86 -2.93 -18.79 -5.43
CA ILE A 86 -3.62 -20.08 -5.31
C ILE A 86 -3.45 -20.90 -6.60
N ALA A 87 -3.65 -20.29 -7.77
CA ALA A 87 -3.53 -20.96 -9.06
C ALA A 87 -2.12 -21.47 -9.33
N LYS A 88 -1.09 -20.75 -8.88
CA LYS A 88 0.31 -21.19 -8.97
C LYS A 88 0.62 -22.36 -8.05
N GLY A 89 -0.16 -22.59 -6.99
CA GLY A 89 0.00 -23.73 -6.07
C GLY A 89 1.31 -23.73 -5.28
N ILE A 90 2.09 -22.65 -5.36
CA ILE A 90 3.41 -22.53 -4.73
C ILE A 90 3.28 -21.53 -3.60
N ALA A 91 3.73 -21.94 -2.40
CA ALA A 91 3.88 -21.03 -1.28
C ALA A 91 4.83 -19.89 -1.67
N PRO A 92 4.40 -18.62 -1.58
CA PRO A 92 5.26 -17.47 -1.84
C PRO A 92 6.55 -17.59 -1.02
N ALA A 93 7.69 -17.44 -1.69
CA ALA A 93 8.97 -17.41 -0.98
C ALA A 93 8.92 -16.32 0.11
N PRO A 94 9.47 -16.58 1.31
CA PRO A 94 9.60 -15.56 2.33
C PRO A 94 10.27 -14.32 1.72
N ARG A 95 9.57 -13.18 1.72
CA ARG A 95 10.14 -11.90 1.31
C ARG A 95 10.71 -11.22 2.53
N GLU A 96 11.92 -10.69 2.37
CA GLU A 96 12.47 -9.74 3.35
C GLU A 96 11.56 -8.51 3.40
N LYS A 97 11.20 -8.08 4.60
CA LYS A 97 10.36 -6.89 4.80
C LYS A 97 11.20 -5.66 4.50
N VAL A 98 11.20 -5.26 3.23
CA VAL A 98 11.83 -4.01 2.80
C VAL A 98 11.08 -2.85 3.43
N ARG A 99 11.78 -2.11 4.29
CA ARG A 99 11.25 -0.91 4.92
C ARG A 99 11.81 0.28 4.18
N VAL A 100 10.95 0.95 3.41
CA VAL A 100 11.31 2.18 2.70
C VAL A 100 11.26 3.33 3.69
N GLU A 101 12.38 4.02 3.87
CA GLU A 101 12.48 5.23 4.70
C GLU A 101 12.28 6.50 3.86
N PRO A 102 11.79 7.62 4.45
CA PRO A 102 11.59 8.87 3.70
C PRO A 102 12.86 9.36 3.02
N MET A 103 14.02 9.12 3.64
CA MET A 103 15.31 9.50 3.10
C MET A 103 15.68 8.72 1.83
N GLU A 104 15.24 7.47 1.69
CA GLU A 104 15.48 6.68 0.48
C GLU A 104 14.70 7.22 -0.70
N ILE A 105 13.45 7.65 -0.46
CA ILE A 105 12.63 8.36 -1.46
C ILE A 105 13.26 9.71 -1.80
N TYR A 106 13.62 10.50 -0.78
CA TYR A 106 14.16 11.85 -0.94
C TYR A 106 15.40 11.90 -1.85
N LYS A 107 16.30 10.93 -1.74
CA LYS A 107 17.52 10.83 -2.57
C LYS A 107 17.24 10.86 -4.07
N TYR A 108 16.11 10.30 -4.50
CA TYR A 108 15.73 10.25 -5.91
C TYR A 108 14.79 11.39 -6.33
N LEU A 109 14.31 12.22 -5.40
CA LEU A 109 13.56 13.42 -5.77
C LEU A 109 14.49 14.46 -6.44
N PRO A 110 13.93 15.44 -7.17
CA PRO A 110 14.70 16.55 -7.74
C PRO A 110 15.44 17.41 -6.72
N GLN A 111 15.03 17.37 -5.44
CA GLN A 111 15.61 18.14 -4.32
C GLN A 111 15.65 19.67 -4.53
N THR A 112 14.84 20.19 -5.45
CA THR A 112 14.76 21.63 -5.76
C THR A 112 13.88 22.41 -4.80
N ASN A 113 13.07 21.74 -3.98
CA ASN A 113 12.05 22.34 -3.11
C ASN A 113 11.13 23.33 -3.84
N CYS A 114 10.83 23.07 -5.12
CA CYS A 114 10.12 24.01 -5.99
C CYS A 114 8.65 24.29 -5.64
N GLY A 115 8.05 23.52 -4.74
CA GLY A 115 6.63 23.68 -4.34
C GLY A 115 5.58 23.34 -5.40
N LYS A 116 5.97 22.85 -6.59
CA LYS A 116 5.02 22.51 -7.69
C LYS A 116 3.99 21.42 -7.31
N CYS A 117 4.26 20.62 -6.28
CA CYS A 117 3.36 19.61 -5.74
C CYS A 117 2.55 20.09 -4.51
N SER A 118 2.62 21.39 -4.18
CA SER A 118 2.01 22.02 -2.99
C SER A 118 2.56 21.54 -1.64
N GLU A 119 3.74 20.92 -1.63
CA GLU A 119 4.44 20.52 -0.39
C GLU A 119 5.55 21.52 -0.04
N GLN A 120 5.79 21.70 1.27
CA GLN A 120 6.77 22.66 1.80
C GLN A 120 8.21 22.37 1.36
N SER A 121 8.55 21.09 1.16
CA SER A 121 9.87 20.66 0.70
C SER A 121 9.77 19.31 0.00
N CYS A 122 10.79 18.94 -0.77
CA CYS A 122 10.92 17.61 -1.34
C CYS A 122 10.97 16.53 -0.22
N TYR A 123 11.53 16.83 0.95
CA TYR A 123 11.54 15.89 2.07
C TYR A 123 10.14 15.70 2.67
N THR A 124 9.35 16.77 2.80
CA THR A 124 7.93 16.69 3.19
C THR A 124 7.13 15.85 2.20
N PHE A 125 7.36 16.04 0.88
CA PHE A 125 6.76 15.20 -0.15
C PHE A 125 7.17 13.73 0.01
N ALA A 126 8.44 13.44 0.31
CA ALA A 126 8.91 12.07 0.54
C ALA A 126 8.21 11.39 1.73
N ILE A 127 8.05 12.10 2.85
CA ILE A 127 7.31 11.60 4.02
C ILE A 127 5.86 11.27 3.65
N LYS A 128 5.18 12.21 2.99
CA LYS A 128 3.78 12.03 2.58
C LYS A 128 3.59 10.96 1.51
N LEU A 129 4.57 10.80 0.62
CA LEU A 129 4.56 9.74 -0.38
C LEU A 129 4.68 8.38 0.31
N MET A 130 5.60 8.25 1.27
CA MET A 130 5.78 7.04 2.09
C MET A 130 4.53 6.68 2.91
N SER A 131 3.79 7.68 3.42
CA SER A 131 2.53 7.46 4.13
C SER A 131 1.33 7.22 3.21
N GLY A 132 1.48 7.49 1.90
CA GLY A 132 0.43 7.37 0.90
C GLY A 132 -0.56 8.54 0.86
N GLU A 133 -0.27 9.65 1.56
CA GLU A 133 -1.06 10.87 1.54
C GLU A 133 -0.97 11.59 0.17
N VAL A 134 0.16 11.45 -0.52
CA VAL A 134 0.37 11.95 -1.88
C VAL A 134 0.85 10.83 -2.80
N SER A 135 0.58 10.99 -4.09
CA SER A 135 1.03 10.06 -5.13
C SER A 135 2.25 10.60 -5.87
N LEU A 136 3.09 9.69 -6.39
CA LEU A 136 4.36 10.03 -7.05
C LEU A 136 4.16 10.99 -8.23
N ASP A 137 3.06 10.86 -8.96
CA ASP A 137 2.71 11.67 -10.14
C ASP A 137 2.48 13.16 -9.83
N LYS A 138 2.26 13.52 -8.56
CA LYS A 138 2.16 14.93 -8.13
C LYS A 138 3.48 15.67 -8.21
N CYS A 139 4.63 14.99 -8.18
CA CYS A 139 5.92 15.64 -8.43
C CYS A 139 6.13 15.81 -9.94
N THR A 140 5.58 16.89 -10.49
CA THR A 140 5.64 17.15 -11.94
C THR A 140 7.07 17.25 -12.52
N PRO A 141 8.11 17.75 -11.82
CA PRO A 141 9.47 17.75 -12.36
C PRO A 141 10.02 16.35 -12.65
N LEU A 142 9.58 15.30 -11.94
CA LEU A 142 10.02 13.92 -12.22
C LEU A 142 9.60 13.41 -13.61
N LYS A 143 8.67 14.10 -14.29
CA LYS A 143 8.25 13.76 -15.66
C LYS A 143 9.20 14.32 -16.72
N GLU A 144 10.15 15.18 -16.33
CA GLU A 144 11.15 15.73 -17.25
C GLU A 144 12.16 14.64 -17.64
N PRO A 145 12.64 14.57 -18.89
CA PRO A 145 13.51 13.49 -19.37
C PRO A 145 14.78 13.28 -18.51
N GLY A 146 15.30 14.36 -17.92
CA GLY A 146 16.48 14.33 -17.05
C GLY A 146 16.31 13.56 -15.74
N TYR A 147 15.07 13.24 -15.34
CA TYR A 147 14.76 12.48 -14.12
C TYR A 147 14.19 11.09 -14.42
N SER A 148 14.29 10.59 -15.64
CA SER A 148 13.76 9.27 -16.03
C SER A 148 14.24 8.14 -15.12
N THR A 149 15.54 8.01 -14.89
CA THR A 149 16.11 6.99 -13.98
C THR A 149 15.64 7.18 -12.54
N ASN A 150 15.55 8.42 -12.06
CA ASN A 150 15.01 8.72 -10.73
C ASN A 150 13.55 8.28 -10.59
N GLN A 151 12.75 8.51 -11.63
CA GLN A 151 11.34 8.13 -11.67
C GLN A 151 11.19 6.60 -11.61
N GLU A 152 11.99 5.84 -12.35
CA GLU A 152 12.01 4.38 -12.31
C GLU A 152 12.37 3.84 -10.93
N HIS A 153 13.43 4.38 -10.29
CA HIS A 153 13.79 4.00 -8.93
C HIS A 153 12.67 4.28 -7.93
N LEU A 154 12.01 5.44 -8.04
CA LEU A 154 10.89 5.79 -7.17
C LEU A 154 9.68 4.89 -7.40
N GLN A 155 9.38 4.50 -8.64
CA GLN A 155 8.33 3.52 -8.94
C GLN A 155 8.58 2.19 -8.23
N VAL A 156 9.82 1.70 -8.25
CA VAL A 156 10.20 0.47 -7.53
C VAL A 156 10.00 0.63 -6.03
N LEU A 157 10.49 1.73 -5.43
CA LEU A 157 10.31 1.98 -3.99
C LEU A 157 8.83 2.07 -3.62
N THR A 158 8.00 2.70 -4.46
CA THR A 158 6.57 2.83 -4.19
C THR A 158 5.80 1.51 -4.22
N ALA A 159 6.38 0.44 -4.79
CA ALA A 159 5.77 -0.89 -4.73
C ALA A 159 5.83 -1.51 -3.31
N TYR A 160 6.64 -0.94 -2.41
CA TYR A 160 6.84 -1.43 -1.05
C TYR A 160 6.12 -0.61 0.03
N ILE A 161 5.43 0.49 -0.33
CA ILE A 161 4.79 1.43 0.62
C ILE A 161 3.27 1.39 0.65
#